data_AF-A0A812SBJ9-F1
#
_entry.id   AF-A0A812SBJ9-F1
#
_cell.length_a   1.000
_cell.length_b   1.000
_cell.length_c   1.000
_cell.angle_alpha   90.00
_cell.angle_beta   90.00
_cell.angle_gamma   90.00
#
_symmetry.space_group_name_H-M   'P 1'
#
loop_
_entity.id
_entity.type
_entity.pdbx_description
1 polymer ?
#
loop_
_entity_poly.entity_id
_entity_poly.type
_entity_poly.pdbx_seq_one_letter_code
_entity_poly.pdbx_strand_id
1 'polypeptide(L)'
;DSQASPAKSSLRRLKTKAPPTKDYIAHTNWSDEERKERNQLLSKHFRSLPDAPRTPRSAWLVFCSEFFVKKGSSSAAVLVEAGKAWQSLGKAERLPYDTAAQTEKEQAKHETEKFKSSDGYRALGEEIDQFVLVNRARKQVKKTALGFKEWKVHQSKLSKLGAGVQDAKENAKEAKAIANCVNRIALKLAAAARKTSPEAALPVPPKSAWGLFTAERMPALCQKAKEEDATKKLNVTVMMKTVVAEWAALPEDQKAPYISKGREDTERYTKEISEFKASAAYASFVEKARKLYEDSQAGQEPGAPPKPIAQIIKEAEEKAKNASKLEKKREAIQMRLIGCLAGKADGPPKVPQTAFTLFSAANREQAMKELSGGSDKGEDKADADEEKEDEVEEEPEDEEEDEEDEDEKPKKKKGKKAASGKGGKAAMELQTKVLKLLATKWNEASEEEKAKYKQQELDNRKKYAEELAAFKTSEAFQAFAMEVDEWSKTEEAQNTKKPRKSFKTWKLKKTQSKRAADKLADRERKKAEMAAARERAKFEKAAGKKKGKVAKPGAPAEPEPPLVEIPPPLEKDPFWDECFSGAEAFLDSLDIDVVVGDRIAWAAAQKGGAAGMDLLRKLQRLPFK
;
A
#
# COMPACT_ATOMS: atom_id res chain seq x y z
N ASP A 1 -51.37 -20.10 40.15
CA ASP A 1 -51.65 -19.14 39.07
C ASP A 1 -50.45 -18.26 38.76
N SER A 2 -49.97 -18.41 37.53
CA SER A 2 -48.67 -17.96 37.02
C SER A 2 -48.64 -16.48 36.65
N GLN A 3 -47.63 -15.75 37.12
CA GLN A 3 -47.26 -14.43 36.58
C GLN A 3 -46.10 -14.60 35.57
N ALA A 4 -46.42 -14.45 34.29
CA ALA A 4 -45.45 -14.34 33.21
C ALA A 4 -45.10 -12.86 32.97
N SER A 5 -43.82 -12.54 32.98
CA SER A 5 -43.25 -11.19 32.78
C SER A 5 -43.20 -10.82 31.29
N PRO A 6 -43.65 -9.62 30.86
CA PRO A 6 -43.61 -9.25 29.44
C PRO A 6 -42.20 -8.77 29.02
N ALA A 7 -41.69 -9.38 27.95
CA ALA A 7 -40.44 -8.98 27.29
C ALA A 7 -40.54 -7.54 26.75
N LYS A 8 -39.55 -6.71 27.11
CA LYS A 8 -39.45 -5.29 26.72
C LYS A 8 -39.03 -5.17 25.25
N SER A 9 -39.97 -4.84 24.37
CA SER A 9 -39.69 -4.59 22.94
C SER A 9 -39.02 -3.22 22.71
N SER A 10 -37.92 -3.24 21.98
CA SER A 10 -37.01 -2.10 21.74
C SER A 10 -37.41 -1.20 20.56
N LEU A 11 -38.70 -1.15 20.18
CA LEU A 11 -39.18 -0.44 18.98
C LEU A 11 -40.12 0.75 19.27
N ARG A 12 -40.22 1.21 20.52
CA ARG A 12 -41.09 2.34 20.89
C ARG A 12 -40.45 3.72 20.63
N ARG A 13 -40.40 4.16 19.37
CA ARG A 13 -40.40 5.59 18.99
C ARG A 13 -40.93 5.79 17.56
N LEU A 14 -42.20 5.47 17.36
CA LEU A 14 -42.98 5.80 16.15
C LEU A 14 -44.39 6.25 16.56
N LYS A 15 -44.52 7.49 17.04
CA LYS A 15 -45.82 8.20 17.19
C LYS A 15 -45.81 9.23 16.04
N THR A 16 -46.73 9.26 15.06
CA THR A 16 -48.11 9.78 15.16
C THR A 16 -48.98 9.51 13.91
N LYS A 17 -48.87 8.34 13.25
CA LYS A 17 -49.89 7.93 12.25
C LYS A 17 -50.35 6.52 12.58
N ALA A 18 -51.66 6.29 12.57
CA ALA A 18 -52.24 4.97 12.81
C ALA A 18 -51.53 3.94 11.91
N PRO A 19 -51.13 2.77 12.45
CA PRO A 19 -50.52 1.74 11.63
C PRO A 19 -51.49 1.32 10.51
N PRO A 20 -50.98 0.96 9.32
CA PRO A 20 -51.82 0.44 8.24
C PRO A 20 -52.63 -0.76 8.71
N THR A 21 -53.90 -0.86 8.28
CA THR A 21 -54.80 -1.95 8.67
C THR A 21 -54.33 -3.30 8.12
N LYS A 22 -54.68 -4.41 8.80
CA LYS A 22 -54.29 -5.77 8.37
C LYS A 22 -54.76 -6.07 6.93
N ASP A 23 -55.96 -5.64 6.55
CA ASP A 23 -56.50 -5.84 5.21
C ASP A 23 -55.68 -5.13 4.12
N TYR A 24 -55.18 -3.93 4.42
CA TYR A 24 -54.32 -3.19 3.48
C TYR A 24 -52.99 -3.91 3.25
N ILE A 25 -52.42 -4.53 4.29
CA ILE A 25 -51.19 -5.33 4.22
C ILE A 25 -51.42 -6.59 3.37
N ALA A 26 -52.57 -7.25 3.51
CA ALA A 26 -52.90 -8.47 2.77
C ALA A 26 -53.02 -8.24 1.25
N HIS A 27 -53.48 -7.06 0.82
CA HIS A 27 -53.67 -6.73 -0.59
C HIS A 27 -52.52 -5.95 -1.23
N THR A 28 -51.45 -5.62 -0.50
CA THR A 28 -50.34 -4.86 -1.08
C THR A 28 -49.42 -5.77 -1.90
N ASN A 29 -49.26 -5.47 -3.19
CA ASN A 29 -48.22 -6.09 -4.01
C ASN A 29 -46.84 -5.57 -3.58
N TRP A 30 -46.03 -6.48 -3.04
CA TRP A 30 -44.65 -6.26 -2.65
C TRP A 30 -43.74 -6.29 -3.87
N SER A 31 -42.87 -5.29 -4.04
CA SER A 31 -41.84 -5.34 -5.06
C SER A 31 -40.78 -6.39 -4.70
N ASP A 32 -40.01 -6.87 -5.68
CA ASP A 32 -38.93 -7.85 -5.42
C ASP A 32 -37.87 -7.31 -4.45
N GLU A 33 -37.60 -6.01 -4.50
CA GLU A 33 -36.74 -5.32 -3.53
C GLU A 33 -37.30 -5.37 -2.11
N GLU A 34 -38.61 -5.14 -1.95
CA GLU A 34 -39.28 -5.15 -0.65
C GLU A 34 -39.38 -6.58 -0.09
N ARG A 35 -39.60 -7.59 -0.95
CA ARG A 35 -39.53 -9.01 -0.55
C ARG A 35 -38.13 -9.38 -0.07
N LYS A 36 -37.08 -8.88 -0.74
CA LYS A 36 -35.69 -9.10 -0.33
C LYS A 36 -35.37 -8.40 0.99
N GLU A 37 -35.81 -7.16 1.17
CA GLU A 37 -35.66 -6.40 2.42
C GLU A 37 -36.39 -7.10 3.58
N ARG A 38 -37.63 -7.53 3.36
CA ARG A 38 -38.42 -8.32 4.30
C ARG A 38 -37.71 -9.60 4.72
N ASN A 39 -37.25 -10.42 3.76
CA ASN A 39 -36.55 -11.66 4.05
C ASN A 39 -35.22 -11.43 4.79
N GLN A 40 -34.52 -10.33 4.47
CA GLN A 40 -33.30 -9.94 5.18
C GLN A 40 -33.61 -9.56 6.65
N LEU A 41 -34.65 -8.75 6.88
CA LEU A 41 -35.09 -8.40 8.23
C LEU A 41 -35.57 -9.62 9.02
N LEU A 42 -36.33 -10.51 8.38
CA LEU A 42 -36.79 -11.75 8.99
C LEU A 42 -35.60 -12.59 9.43
N SER A 43 -34.63 -12.83 8.55
CA SER A 43 -33.43 -13.61 8.90
C SER A 43 -32.61 -12.99 10.04
N LYS A 44 -32.57 -11.66 10.11
CA LYS A 44 -31.83 -10.91 11.14
C LYS A 44 -32.51 -10.98 12.50
N HIS A 45 -33.82 -10.79 12.53
CA HIS A 45 -34.61 -10.75 13.76
C HIS A 45 -35.05 -12.15 14.24
N PHE A 46 -35.11 -13.13 13.35
CA PHE A 46 -35.36 -14.53 13.68
C PHE A 46 -34.49 -15.01 14.84
N ARG A 47 -33.17 -14.75 14.77
CA ARG A 47 -32.20 -15.18 15.79
C ARG A 47 -32.32 -14.45 17.13
N SER A 48 -33.09 -13.37 17.19
CA SER A 48 -33.29 -12.58 18.42
C SER A 48 -34.52 -13.02 19.22
N LEU A 49 -35.37 -13.88 18.65
CA LEU A 49 -36.50 -14.43 19.37
C LEU A 49 -35.99 -15.47 20.39
N PRO A 50 -36.49 -15.45 21.64
CA PRO A 50 -36.02 -16.34 22.69
C PRO A 50 -36.26 -17.82 22.36
N ASP A 51 -37.34 -18.12 21.63
CA ASP A 51 -37.75 -19.47 21.25
C ASP A 51 -37.21 -19.92 19.88
N ALA A 52 -36.38 -19.09 19.23
CA ALA A 52 -35.83 -19.46 17.93
C ALA A 52 -34.85 -20.64 18.06
N PRO A 53 -34.97 -21.66 17.20
CA PRO A 53 -34.03 -22.78 17.17
C PRO A 53 -32.61 -22.29 16.99
N ARG A 54 -31.69 -22.89 17.75
CA ARG A 54 -30.26 -22.57 17.67
C ARG A 54 -29.69 -23.07 16.35
N THR A 55 -28.67 -22.39 15.85
CA THR A 55 -27.93 -22.88 14.69
C THR A 55 -27.23 -24.20 15.03
N PRO A 56 -27.34 -25.24 14.18
CA PRO A 56 -26.69 -26.53 14.45
C PRO A 56 -25.18 -26.36 14.51
N ARG A 57 -24.52 -27.11 15.39
CA ARG A 57 -23.06 -27.03 15.51
C ARG A 57 -22.42 -27.76 14.32
N SER A 58 -21.30 -27.22 13.85
CA SER A 58 -20.44 -27.97 12.92
C SER A 58 -19.71 -29.09 13.67
N ALA A 59 -19.23 -30.11 12.96
CA ALA A 59 -18.48 -31.23 13.54
C ALA A 59 -17.30 -30.74 14.41
N TRP A 60 -16.60 -29.70 13.96
CA TRP A 60 -15.55 -29.02 14.73
C TRP A 60 -16.04 -28.42 16.05
N LEU A 61 -17.23 -27.82 16.08
CA LEU A 61 -17.81 -27.24 17.30
C LEU A 61 -18.34 -28.32 18.26
N VAL A 62 -18.86 -29.43 17.73
CA VAL A 62 -19.21 -30.62 18.54
C VAL A 62 -17.93 -31.16 19.19
N PHE A 63 -16.86 -31.38 18.42
CA PHE A 63 -15.55 -31.77 18.93
C PHE A 63 -15.01 -30.79 19.97
N CYS A 64 -15.02 -29.48 19.70
CA CYS A 64 -14.57 -28.47 20.67
C CYS A 64 -15.30 -28.58 22.00
N SER A 65 -16.62 -28.83 21.96
CA SER A 65 -17.42 -28.92 23.19
C SER A 65 -17.01 -30.11 24.04
N GLU A 66 -16.80 -31.29 23.45
CA GLU A 66 -16.28 -32.46 24.16
C GLU A 66 -14.84 -32.25 24.64
N PHE A 67 -14.01 -31.64 23.80
CA PHE A 67 -12.61 -31.36 24.14
C PHE A 67 -12.50 -30.41 25.34
N PHE A 68 -13.35 -29.38 25.42
CA PHE A 68 -13.40 -28.47 26.56
C PHE A 68 -13.89 -29.15 27.84
N VAL A 69 -14.85 -30.07 27.74
CA VAL A 69 -15.27 -30.89 28.88
C VAL A 69 -14.10 -31.76 29.36
N LYS A 70 -13.38 -32.41 28.45
CA LYS A 70 -12.20 -33.24 28.78
C LYS A 70 -11.06 -32.46 29.43
N LYS A 71 -10.86 -31.20 29.03
CA LYS A 71 -9.78 -30.34 29.53
C LYS A 71 -10.20 -29.47 30.73
N GLY A 72 -11.48 -29.44 31.09
CA GLY A 72 -12.02 -28.64 32.20
C GLY A 72 -11.94 -27.12 32.01
N SER A 73 -11.64 -26.62 30.80
CA SER A 73 -11.49 -25.18 30.54
C SER A 73 -11.75 -24.82 29.09
N SER A 74 -12.37 -23.65 28.85
CA SER A 74 -12.59 -23.06 27.53
C SER A 74 -11.57 -21.95 27.20
N SER A 75 -10.36 -22.04 27.75
CA SER A 75 -9.35 -20.99 27.55
C SER A 75 -8.87 -20.94 26.09
N ALA A 76 -8.36 -19.78 25.66
CA ALA A 76 -7.82 -19.61 24.31
C ALA A 76 -6.67 -20.59 24.01
N ALA A 77 -5.88 -20.96 25.03
CA ALA A 77 -4.84 -21.97 24.90
C ALA A 77 -5.42 -23.36 24.58
N VAL A 78 -6.49 -23.76 25.29
CA VAL A 78 -7.18 -25.04 25.03
C VAL A 78 -7.83 -25.06 23.66
N LEU A 79 -8.35 -23.92 23.17
CA LEU A 79 -8.89 -23.85 21.80
C LEU A 79 -7.80 -24.03 20.73
N VAL A 80 -6.58 -23.54 20.97
CA VAL A 80 -5.42 -23.79 20.07
C VAL A 80 -5.01 -25.25 20.10
N GLU A 81 -4.99 -25.89 21.28
CA GLU A 81 -4.76 -27.33 21.42
C GLU A 81 -5.83 -28.15 20.70
N ALA A 82 -7.11 -27.80 20.88
CA ALA A 82 -8.23 -28.43 20.17
C ALA A 82 -8.04 -28.31 18.65
N GLY A 83 -7.58 -27.15 18.17
CA GLY A 83 -7.38 -26.92 16.73
C GLY A 83 -6.32 -27.86 16.14
N LYS A 84 -5.23 -28.06 16.88
CA LYS A 84 -4.20 -29.03 16.51
C LYS A 84 -4.70 -30.47 16.57
N ALA A 85 -5.40 -30.82 17.66
CA ALA A 85 -5.96 -32.15 17.85
C ALA A 85 -6.94 -32.52 16.73
N TRP A 86 -7.83 -31.60 16.35
CA TRP A 86 -8.74 -31.81 15.22
C TRP A 86 -8.02 -31.99 13.89
N GLN A 87 -6.96 -31.21 13.65
CA GLN A 87 -6.15 -31.36 12.44
C GLN A 87 -5.45 -32.72 12.37
N SER A 88 -5.01 -33.27 13.50
CA SER A 88 -4.41 -34.62 13.56
C SER A 88 -5.42 -35.76 13.48
N LEU A 89 -6.72 -35.53 13.76
CA LEU A 89 -7.72 -36.59 13.65
C LEU A 89 -7.83 -37.11 12.21
N GLY A 90 -7.77 -38.43 12.07
CA GLY A 90 -8.01 -39.13 10.81
C GLY A 90 -9.47 -39.00 10.35
N LYS A 91 -9.76 -39.32 9.08
CA LYS A 91 -11.15 -39.29 8.56
C LYS A 91 -12.08 -40.22 9.34
N ALA A 92 -11.59 -41.40 9.75
CA ALA A 92 -12.37 -42.36 10.53
C ALA A 92 -12.74 -41.81 11.92
N GLU A 93 -11.83 -41.12 12.59
CA GLU A 93 -12.06 -40.53 13.91
C GLU A 93 -12.94 -39.27 13.85
N ARG A 94 -12.97 -38.59 12.70
CA ARG A 94 -13.88 -37.44 12.48
C ARG A 94 -15.31 -37.87 12.17
N LEU A 95 -15.52 -39.09 11.68
CA LEU A 95 -16.83 -39.61 11.31
C LEU A 95 -17.90 -39.47 12.41
N PRO A 96 -17.68 -39.81 13.70
CA PRO A 96 -18.70 -39.61 14.74
C PRO A 96 -19.09 -38.13 14.90
N TYR A 97 -18.15 -37.21 14.80
CA TYR A 97 -18.41 -35.77 14.88
C TYR A 97 -19.19 -35.25 13.67
N ASP A 98 -18.89 -35.77 12.49
CA ASP A 98 -19.63 -35.45 11.26
C ASP A 98 -21.06 -35.98 11.32
N THR A 99 -21.27 -37.21 11.77
CA THR A 99 -22.61 -37.79 11.98
C THR A 99 -23.41 -36.98 13.00
N ALA A 100 -22.82 -36.65 14.16
CA ALA A 100 -23.48 -35.85 15.18
C ALA A 100 -23.88 -34.45 14.65
N ALA A 101 -23.00 -33.80 13.88
CA ALA A 101 -23.31 -32.51 13.27
C ALA A 101 -24.43 -32.60 12.21
N GLN A 102 -24.52 -33.69 11.46
CA GLN A 102 -25.64 -33.91 10.53
C GLN A 102 -26.95 -34.14 11.27
N THR A 103 -26.95 -34.96 12.33
CA THR A 103 -28.14 -35.18 13.16
C THR A 103 -28.63 -33.87 13.80
N GLU A 104 -27.73 -33.06 14.37
CA GLU A 104 -28.09 -31.73 14.89
C GLU A 104 -28.65 -30.82 13.79
N LYS A 105 -28.13 -30.90 12.57
CA LYS A 105 -28.61 -30.11 11.43
C LYS A 105 -30.02 -30.51 11.00
N GLU A 106 -30.33 -31.80 11.01
CA GLU A 106 -31.67 -32.31 10.71
C GLU A 106 -32.67 -31.91 11.81
N GLN A 107 -32.28 -32.06 13.07
CA GLN A 107 -33.07 -31.61 14.22
C GLN A 107 -33.35 -30.11 14.15
N ALA A 108 -32.32 -29.28 13.93
CA ALA A 108 -32.47 -27.84 13.81
C ALA A 108 -33.35 -27.45 12.61
N LYS A 109 -33.31 -28.21 11.51
CA LYS A 109 -34.21 -27.99 10.36
C LYS A 109 -35.66 -28.26 10.75
N HIS A 110 -35.93 -29.39 11.39
CA HIS A 110 -37.27 -29.76 11.87
C HIS A 110 -37.80 -28.76 12.90
N GLU A 111 -36.97 -28.36 13.87
CA GLU A 111 -37.31 -27.32 14.86
C GLU A 111 -37.57 -25.97 14.19
N THR A 112 -36.78 -25.60 13.18
CA THR A 112 -36.98 -24.37 12.40
C THR A 112 -38.31 -24.39 11.64
N GLU A 113 -38.69 -25.52 11.06
CA GLU A 113 -39.98 -25.68 10.38
C GLU A 113 -41.15 -25.60 11.38
N LYS A 114 -41.04 -26.28 12.52
CA LYS A 114 -42.00 -26.19 13.62
C LYS A 114 -42.14 -24.75 14.14
N PHE A 115 -41.01 -24.06 14.32
CA PHE A 115 -40.97 -22.68 14.80
C PHE A 115 -41.52 -21.69 13.78
N LYS A 116 -41.28 -21.89 12.48
CA LYS A 116 -41.89 -21.07 11.41
C LYS A 116 -43.42 -21.15 11.42
N SER A 117 -43.98 -22.27 11.87
CA SER A 117 -45.42 -22.45 12.03
C SER A 117 -45.96 -21.85 13.34
N SER A 118 -45.09 -21.50 14.30
CA SER A 118 -45.48 -20.92 15.59
C SER A 118 -46.00 -19.49 15.47
N ASP A 119 -46.83 -19.08 16.43
CA ASP A 119 -47.39 -17.73 16.48
C ASP A 119 -46.31 -16.66 16.67
N GLY A 120 -45.22 -16.98 17.37
CA GLY A 120 -44.08 -16.06 17.55
C GLY A 120 -43.42 -15.68 16.23
N TYR A 121 -43.21 -16.65 15.33
CA TYR A 121 -42.66 -16.37 14.00
C TYR A 121 -43.65 -15.59 13.12
N ARG A 122 -44.95 -15.92 13.19
CA ARG A 122 -45.99 -15.16 12.47
C ARG A 122 -46.08 -13.70 12.93
N ALA A 123 -46.06 -13.47 14.25
CA ALA A 123 -46.09 -12.13 14.83
C ALA A 123 -44.87 -11.30 14.39
N LEU A 124 -43.67 -11.90 14.36
CA LEU A 124 -42.48 -11.23 13.81
C LEU A 124 -42.64 -10.90 12.31
N GLY A 125 -43.26 -11.81 11.55
CA GLY A 125 -43.66 -11.57 10.16
C GLY A 125 -44.51 -10.33 10.01
N GLU A 126 -45.60 -10.24 10.79
CA GLU A 126 -46.51 -9.09 10.76
C GLU A 126 -45.79 -7.78 11.16
N GLU A 127 -44.93 -7.80 12.18
CA GLU A 127 -44.18 -6.61 12.63
C GLU A 127 -43.22 -6.11 11.54
N ILE A 128 -42.51 -7.03 10.87
CA ILE A 128 -41.61 -6.68 9.77
C ILE A 128 -42.41 -6.16 8.56
N ASP A 129 -43.56 -6.75 8.27
CA ASP A 129 -44.42 -6.30 7.18
C ASP A 129 -44.93 -4.87 7.43
N GLN A 130 -45.35 -4.56 8.66
CA GLN A 130 -45.69 -3.19 9.07
C GLN A 130 -44.49 -2.24 8.93
N PHE A 131 -43.29 -2.67 9.35
CA PHE A 131 -42.09 -1.85 9.28
C PHE A 131 -41.73 -1.48 7.83
N VAL A 132 -41.70 -2.45 6.91
CA VAL A 132 -41.40 -2.19 5.50
C VAL A 132 -42.46 -1.30 4.88
N LEU A 133 -43.74 -1.49 5.23
CA LEU A 133 -44.82 -0.67 4.73
C LEU A 133 -44.75 0.79 5.23
N VAL A 134 -44.40 1.00 6.50
CA VAL A 134 -44.15 2.34 7.05
C VAL A 134 -42.97 3.00 6.35
N ASN A 135 -41.92 2.25 6.02
CA ASN A 135 -40.78 2.77 5.25
C ASN A 135 -41.14 3.07 3.81
N ARG A 136 -42.00 2.27 3.17
CA ARG A 136 -42.57 2.57 1.84
C ARG A 136 -43.34 3.88 1.88
N ALA A 137 -44.25 4.04 2.84
CA ALA A 137 -45.01 5.28 3.02
C ALA A 137 -44.09 6.48 3.26
N ARG A 138 -43.04 6.34 4.06
CA ARG A 138 -42.02 7.38 4.26
C ARG A 138 -41.26 7.72 2.99
N LYS A 139 -40.87 6.72 2.19
CA LYS A 139 -40.22 6.92 0.89
C LYS A 139 -41.16 7.64 -0.07
N GLN A 140 -42.45 7.29 -0.08
CA GLN A 140 -43.47 7.97 -0.91
C GLN A 140 -43.70 9.41 -0.46
N VAL A 141 -43.86 9.68 0.84
CA VAL A 141 -43.99 11.06 1.37
C VAL A 141 -42.75 11.89 1.05
N LYS A 142 -41.55 11.30 1.07
CA LYS A 142 -40.32 11.99 0.64
C LYS A 142 -40.26 12.24 -0.86
N LYS A 143 -40.92 11.42 -1.68
CA LYS A 143 -41.05 11.62 -3.13
C LYS A 143 -42.15 12.62 -3.50
N THR A 144 -43.24 12.68 -2.74
CA THR A 144 -44.39 13.55 -3.02
C THR A 144 -44.32 14.90 -2.30
N ALA A 145 -43.54 15.02 -1.24
CA ALA A 145 -43.03 16.30 -0.78
C ALA A 145 -41.99 16.80 -1.78
N LEU A 146 -42.48 17.22 -2.96
CA LEU A 146 -41.77 18.18 -3.82
C LEU A 146 -41.39 19.33 -2.90
N GLY A 147 -40.12 19.37 -2.49
CA GLY A 147 -39.69 20.32 -1.48
C GLY A 147 -39.97 21.74 -1.99
N PHE A 148 -40.15 22.71 -1.10
CA PHE A 148 -40.22 24.14 -1.47
C PHE A 148 -39.07 24.59 -2.41
N LYS A 149 -37.96 23.84 -2.44
CA LYS A 149 -36.86 23.97 -3.40
C LYS A 149 -37.17 23.47 -4.81
N GLU A 150 -37.95 22.40 -4.99
CA GLU A 150 -38.40 21.92 -6.31
C GLU A 150 -39.50 22.81 -6.89
N TRP A 151 -40.37 23.39 -6.04
CA TRP A 151 -41.26 24.49 -6.45
C TRP A 151 -40.49 25.73 -6.93
N LYS A 152 -39.39 26.12 -6.26
CA LYS A 152 -38.48 27.18 -6.74
C LYS A 152 -37.69 26.81 -8.00
N VAL A 153 -37.35 25.54 -8.19
CA VAL A 153 -36.70 25.06 -9.43
C VAL A 153 -37.69 25.07 -10.60
N HIS A 154 -38.98 24.81 -10.34
CA HIS A 154 -40.04 24.95 -11.34
C HIS A 154 -40.29 26.43 -11.70
N GLN A 155 -40.21 27.34 -10.72
CA GLN A 155 -40.27 28.80 -10.93
C GLN A 155 -39.01 29.33 -11.68
N SER A 156 -37.85 28.73 -11.44
CA SER A 156 -36.58 28.99 -12.16
C SER A 156 -36.53 28.38 -13.57
N LYS A 157 -37.38 27.39 -13.87
CA LYS A 157 -37.52 26.84 -15.23
C LYS A 157 -38.34 27.77 -16.13
N LEU A 158 -39.27 28.53 -15.56
CA LEU A 158 -40.02 29.59 -16.26
C LEU A 158 -39.14 30.83 -16.57
N SER A 159 -38.01 31.01 -15.89
CA SER A 159 -37.05 32.09 -16.18
C SER A 159 -35.95 31.70 -17.18
N LYS A 160 -36.13 30.59 -17.92
CA LYS A 160 -35.29 30.26 -19.10
C LYS A 160 -35.79 31.00 -20.33
N LEU A 161 -35.13 32.09 -20.71
CA LEU A 161 -34.87 32.40 -22.11
C LEU A 161 -33.40 32.80 -22.21
N GLY A 162 -32.54 31.80 -22.46
CA GLY A 162 -31.09 31.95 -22.54
C GLY A 162 -30.37 30.60 -22.39
N ALA A 163 -30.49 29.72 -23.39
CA ALA A 163 -30.09 28.31 -23.34
C ALA A 163 -28.59 28.08 -23.04
N GLY A 164 -27.68 29.00 -23.43
CA GLY A 164 -26.23 28.80 -23.24
C GLY A 164 -25.69 28.96 -21.81
N VAL A 165 -26.39 29.67 -20.93
CA VAL A 165 -25.88 29.98 -19.56
C VAL A 165 -26.16 28.83 -18.56
N GLN A 166 -27.09 27.94 -18.88
CA GLN A 166 -27.47 26.85 -17.98
C GLN A 166 -26.57 25.64 -18.07
N ASP A 167 -26.12 25.28 -19.27
CA ASP A 167 -25.18 24.17 -19.44
C ASP A 167 -23.87 24.48 -18.71
N ALA A 168 -23.40 25.74 -18.77
CA ALA A 168 -22.24 26.20 -17.99
C ALA A 168 -22.45 26.10 -16.47
N LYS A 169 -23.65 26.43 -15.96
CA LYS A 169 -23.97 26.33 -14.53
C LYS A 169 -24.13 24.88 -14.06
N GLU A 170 -24.68 24.00 -14.88
CA GLU A 170 -24.81 22.57 -14.57
C GLU A 170 -23.44 21.89 -14.60
N ASN A 171 -22.62 22.17 -15.61
CA ASN A 171 -21.23 21.71 -15.68
C ASN A 171 -20.40 22.19 -14.48
N ALA A 172 -20.56 23.44 -14.05
CA ALA A 172 -19.87 23.95 -12.85
C ALA A 172 -20.33 23.27 -11.55
N LYS A 173 -21.64 22.97 -11.43
CA LYS A 173 -22.18 22.21 -10.28
C LYS A 173 -21.65 20.78 -10.27
N GLU A 174 -21.60 20.13 -11.43
CA GLU A 174 -21.07 18.77 -11.57
C GLU A 174 -19.57 18.73 -11.26
N ALA A 175 -18.77 19.64 -11.82
CA ALA A 175 -17.35 19.76 -11.52
C ALA A 175 -17.10 19.96 -10.02
N LYS A 176 -17.90 20.79 -9.34
CA LYS A 176 -17.84 20.99 -7.89
C LYS A 176 -18.23 19.73 -7.11
N ALA A 177 -19.24 19.00 -7.58
CA ALA A 177 -19.65 17.72 -6.97
C ALA A 177 -18.54 16.66 -7.10
N ILE A 178 -17.91 16.56 -8.27
CA ILE A 178 -16.77 15.67 -8.52
C ILE A 178 -15.59 16.06 -7.64
N ALA A 179 -15.22 17.34 -7.58
CA ALA A 179 -14.12 17.82 -6.74
C ALA A 179 -14.37 17.51 -5.24
N ASN A 180 -15.60 17.70 -4.76
CA ASN A 180 -15.97 17.35 -3.39
C ASN A 180 -15.91 15.84 -3.13
N CYS A 181 -16.30 15.03 -4.11
CA CYS A 181 -16.21 13.57 -4.06
C CYS A 181 -14.75 13.12 -3.96
N VAL A 182 -13.90 13.62 -4.87
CA VAL A 182 -12.46 13.33 -4.91
C VAL A 182 -11.79 13.76 -3.61
N ASN A 183 -12.07 14.96 -3.09
CA ASN A 183 -11.52 15.42 -1.81
C ASN A 183 -11.94 14.52 -0.64
N ARG A 184 -13.19 14.05 -0.59
CA ARG A 184 -13.64 13.11 0.44
C ARG A 184 -12.95 11.75 0.34
N ILE A 185 -12.72 11.25 -0.87
CA ILE A 185 -11.96 10.02 -1.10
C ILE A 185 -10.50 10.22 -0.66
N ALA A 186 -9.87 11.32 -1.06
CA ALA A 186 -8.49 11.65 -0.70
C ALA A 186 -8.28 11.71 0.82
N LEU A 187 -9.18 12.39 1.55
CA LEU A 187 -9.13 12.46 3.01
C LEU A 187 -9.28 11.08 3.68
N LYS A 188 -10.15 10.21 3.14
CA LYS A 188 -10.30 8.84 3.65
C LYS A 188 -9.08 7.96 3.35
N LEU A 189 -8.47 8.11 2.17
CA LEU A 189 -7.21 7.43 1.83
C LEU A 189 -6.08 7.89 2.74
N ALA A 190 -5.97 9.20 3.01
CA ALA A 190 -4.98 9.74 3.93
C ALA A 190 -5.21 9.24 5.38
N ALA A 191 -6.47 9.16 5.82
CA ALA A 191 -6.83 8.59 7.12
C ALA A 191 -6.52 7.09 7.22
N ALA A 192 -6.66 6.33 6.13
CA ALA A 192 -6.26 4.93 6.07
C ALA A 192 -4.73 4.78 6.10
N ALA A 193 -4.00 5.61 5.32
CA ALA A 193 -2.54 5.62 5.26
C ALA A 193 -1.90 5.94 6.62
N ARG A 194 -2.56 6.75 7.46
CA ARG A 194 -2.14 7.00 8.84
C ARG A 194 -1.95 5.74 9.68
N LYS A 195 -2.71 4.67 9.40
CA LYS A 195 -2.57 3.39 10.12
C LYS A 195 -1.30 2.63 9.74
N THR A 196 -0.75 2.89 8.55
CA THR A 196 0.43 2.20 8.00
C THR A 196 1.70 3.02 8.10
N SER A 197 1.61 4.35 8.03
CA SER A 197 2.74 5.27 8.15
C SER A 197 2.26 6.56 8.85
N PRO A 198 2.71 6.83 10.09
CA PRO A 198 2.29 8.01 10.84
C PRO A 198 2.86 9.32 10.28
N GLU A 199 3.96 9.29 9.51
CA GLU A 199 4.63 10.49 8.99
C GLU A 199 3.97 11.04 7.71
N ALA A 200 3.38 10.18 6.88
CA ALA A 200 2.64 10.60 5.68
C ALA A 200 1.14 10.88 5.96
N ALA A 201 0.78 11.02 7.24
CA ALA A 201 -0.59 10.91 7.71
C ALA A 201 -1.36 12.23 7.68
N LEU A 202 -2.68 12.08 7.49
CA LEU A 202 -3.64 13.14 7.78
C LEU A 202 -3.50 13.61 9.25
N PRO A 203 -3.46 14.93 9.52
CA PRO A 203 -3.46 15.47 10.88
C PRO A 203 -4.56 14.87 11.75
N VAL A 204 -4.29 14.74 13.05
CA VAL A 204 -5.23 14.13 13.99
C VAL A 204 -6.41 15.07 14.21
N PRO A 205 -7.67 14.60 14.05
CA PRO A 205 -8.82 15.46 14.31
C PRO A 205 -8.77 15.98 15.75
N PRO A 206 -9.23 17.22 15.99
CA PRO A 206 -9.05 17.86 17.26
C PRO A 206 -9.83 17.12 18.34
N LYS A 207 -9.23 16.99 19.52
CA LYS A 207 -9.88 16.43 20.69
C LYS A 207 -10.79 17.48 21.28
N SER A 208 -12.07 17.14 21.45
CA SER A 208 -13.00 17.98 22.20
C SER A 208 -12.59 18.04 23.68
N ALA A 209 -13.13 19.02 24.42
CA ALA A 209 -12.94 19.12 25.87
C ALA A 209 -13.22 17.80 26.60
N TRP A 210 -14.33 17.15 26.26
CA TRP A 210 -14.69 15.81 26.74
C TRP A 210 -13.66 14.73 26.34
N GLY A 211 -13.16 14.78 25.10
CA GLY A 211 -12.14 13.84 24.63
C GLY A 211 -10.79 13.99 25.37
N LEU A 212 -10.41 15.23 25.71
CA LEU A 212 -9.24 15.51 26.53
C LEU A 212 -9.43 15.00 27.97
N PHE A 213 -10.57 15.30 28.59
CA PHE A 213 -10.92 14.79 29.91
C PHE A 213 -10.93 13.27 29.97
N THR A 214 -11.55 12.61 29.00
CA THR A 214 -11.60 11.15 28.91
C THR A 214 -10.21 10.56 28.74
N ALA A 215 -9.35 11.19 27.93
CA ALA A 215 -7.97 10.73 27.71
C ALA A 215 -7.12 10.80 28.99
N GLU A 216 -7.41 11.75 29.88
CA GLU A 216 -6.75 11.89 31.18
C GLU A 216 -7.32 10.91 32.23
N ARG A 217 -8.65 10.76 32.30
CA ARG A 217 -9.31 9.94 33.31
C ARG A 217 -9.26 8.44 33.05
N MET A 218 -9.34 8.00 31.79
CA MET A 218 -9.39 6.58 31.45
C MET A 218 -8.15 5.79 31.91
N PRO A 219 -6.91 6.29 31.76
CA PRO A 219 -5.72 5.61 32.29
C PRO A 219 -5.72 5.50 33.81
N ALA A 220 -6.17 6.54 34.52
CA ALA A 220 -6.23 6.55 35.98
C ALA A 220 -7.24 5.51 36.51
N LEU A 221 -8.43 5.41 35.89
CA LEU A 221 -9.39 4.35 36.24
C LEU A 221 -8.87 2.96 35.87
N CYS A 222 -8.17 2.82 34.74
CA CYS A 222 -7.53 1.55 34.37
C CYS A 222 -6.43 1.13 35.37
N GLN A 223 -5.72 2.08 36.00
CA GLN A 223 -4.72 1.80 37.02
C GLN A 223 -5.38 1.38 38.34
N LYS A 224 -6.36 2.15 38.82
CA LYS A 224 -7.15 1.79 40.02
C LYS A 224 -7.80 0.42 39.89
N ALA A 225 -8.37 0.13 38.73
CA ALA A 225 -8.96 -1.16 38.41
C ALA A 225 -7.97 -2.34 38.49
N LYS A 226 -6.68 -2.10 38.21
CA LYS A 226 -5.62 -3.11 38.34
C LYS A 226 -5.19 -3.32 39.78
N GLU A 227 -5.26 -2.29 40.61
CA GLU A 227 -4.87 -2.30 42.02
C GLU A 227 -5.96 -2.92 42.91
N GLU A 228 -7.23 -2.59 42.66
CA GLU A 228 -8.35 -2.98 43.53
C GLU A 228 -8.81 -4.44 43.35
N ASP A 229 -8.58 -5.07 42.18
CA ASP A 229 -8.95 -6.48 41.96
C ASP A 229 -8.23 -7.08 40.74
N ALA A 230 -7.05 -7.68 40.93
CA ALA A 230 -6.31 -8.36 39.86
C ALA A 230 -7.10 -9.52 39.20
N THR A 231 -8.15 -10.03 39.87
CA THR A 231 -8.99 -11.15 39.41
C THR A 231 -10.20 -10.69 38.59
N LYS A 232 -10.63 -9.42 38.71
CA LYS A 232 -11.86 -8.93 38.09
C LYS A 232 -11.51 -7.99 36.93
N LYS A 233 -11.45 -8.53 35.71
CA LYS A 233 -11.29 -7.74 34.48
C LYS A 233 -12.41 -6.71 34.37
N LEU A 234 -12.14 -5.48 34.83
CA LEU A 234 -13.09 -4.39 34.77
C LEU A 234 -13.43 -4.06 33.32
N ASN A 235 -14.73 -4.10 33.03
CA ASN A 235 -15.24 -3.87 31.70
C ASN A 235 -15.07 -2.38 31.35
N VAL A 236 -14.43 -2.08 30.20
CA VAL A 236 -14.26 -0.73 29.67
C VAL A 236 -15.57 0.06 29.61
N THR A 237 -16.71 -0.63 29.41
CA THR A 237 -18.04 -0.02 29.45
C THR A 237 -18.40 0.55 30.82
N VAL A 238 -18.01 -0.10 31.92
CA VAL A 238 -18.26 0.39 33.29
C VAL A 238 -17.39 1.63 33.55
N MET A 239 -16.09 1.57 33.24
CA MET A 239 -15.19 2.72 33.39
C MET A 239 -15.69 3.92 32.59
N MET A 240 -16.11 3.72 31.35
CA MET A 240 -16.64 4.81 30.51
C MET A 240 -17.92 5.44 31.10
N LYS A 241 -18.81 4.64 31.72
CA LYS A 241 -19.98 5.17 32.44
C LYS A 241 -19.57 6.05 33.62
N THR A 242 -18.54 5.64 34.37
CA THR A 242 -17.99 6.43 35.47
C THR A 242 -17.43 7.76 34.97
N VAL A 243 -16.60 7.75 33.91
CA VAL A 243 -16.06 9.00 33.33
C VAL A 243 -17.19 9.93 32.84
N VAL A 244 -18.25 9.38 32.24
CA VAL A 244 -19.41 10.18 31.81
C VAL A 244 -20.13 10.82 33.00
N ALA A 245 -20.31 10.08 34.09
CA ALA A 245 -20.90 10.61 35.31
C ALA A 245 -20.02 11.68 35.96
N GLU A 246 -18.70 11.45 36.04
CA GLU A 246 -17.73 12.43 36.54
C GLU A 246 -17.79 13.74 35.73
N TRP A 247 -17.79 13.66 34.39
CA TRP A 247 -17.90 14.85 33.54
C TRP A 247 -19.24 15.57 33.66
N ALA A 248 -20.34 14.83 33.85
CA ALA A 248 -21.64 15.44 34.09
C ALA A 248 -21.65 16.21 35.43
N ALA A 249 -21.00 15.66 36.46
CA ALA A 249 -20.90 16.27 37.80
C ALA A 249 -19.87 17.39 37.91
N LEU A 250 -18.91 17.48 36.99
CA LEU A 250 -17.88 18.52 36.97
C LEU A 250 -18.50 19.93 36.81
N PRO A 251 -18.20 20.89 37.72
CA PRO A 251 -18.66 22.26 37.58
C PRO A 251 -17.99 22.94 36.37
N GLU A 252 -18.61 24.01 35.87
CA GLU A 252 -18.15 24.68 34.65
C GLU A 252 -16.74 25.24 34.78
N ASP A 253 -16.35 25.73 35.97
CA ASP A 253 -15.00 26.24 36.24
C ASP A 253 -13.92 25.16 36.07
N GLN A 254 -14.25 23.91 36.42
CA GLN A 254 -13.34 22.77 36.22
C GLN A 254 -13.37 22.24 34.78
N LYS A 255 -14.44 22.51 34.02
CA LYS A 255 -14.52 22.22 32.58
C LYS A 255 -13.78 23.26 31.74
N ALA A 256 -13.72 24.52 32.20
CA ALA A 256 -13.05 25.64 31.54
C ALA A 256 -11.64 25.32 31.00
N PRO A 257 -10.71 24.70 31.77
CA PRO A 257 -9.38 24.35 31.25
C PRO A 257 -9.44 23.34 30.09
N TYR A 258 -10.37 22.38 30.11
CA TYR A 258 -10.55 21.43 29.02
C TYR A 258 -11.17 22.08 27.78
N ILE A 259 -12.08 23.05 27.97
CA ILE A 259 -12.67 23.83 26.88
C ILE A 259 -11.61 24.69 26.20
N SER A 260 -10.75 25.38 26.97
CA SER A 260 -9.63 26.16 26.42
C SER A 260 -8.68 25.28 25.61
N LYS A 261 -8.22 24.17 26.21
CA LYS A 261 -7.34 23.21 25.50
C LYS A 261 -8.00 22.63 24.25
N GLY A 262 -9.31 22.34 24.28
CA GLY A 262 -10.05 21.87 23.11
C GLY A 262 -10.12 22.91 21.98
N ARG A 263 -10.18 24.20 22.32
CA ARG A 263 -10.12 25.31 21.36
C ARG A 263 -8.73 25.43 20.74
N GLU A 264 -7.68 25.42 21.56
CA GLU A 264 -6.28 25.42 21.10
C GLU A 264 -5.99 24.22 20.18
N ASP A 265 -6.49 23.03 20.51
CA ASP A 265 -6.37 21.82 19.71
C ASP A 265 -7.08 21.94 18.35
N THR A 266 -8.22 22.65 18.32
CA THR A 266 -8.95 22.98 17.09
C THR A 266 -8.13 23.92 16.21
N GLU A 267 -7.55 24.98 16.79
CA GLU A 267 -6.69 25.91 16.08
C GLU A 267 -5.44 25.22 15.53
N ARG A 268 -4.77 24.37 16.32
CA ARG A 268 -3.67 23.50 15.87
C ARG A 268 -4.09 22.68 14.66
N TYR A 269 -5.20 21.92 14.76
CA TYR A 269 -5.67 21.09 13.67
C TYR A 269 -5.99 21.90 12.40
N THR A 270 -6.57 23.10 12.54
CA THR A 270 -6.86 23.95 11.37
C THR A 270 -5.59 24.40 10.64
N LYS A 271 -4.52 24.69 11.36
CA LYS A 271 -3.19 25.01 10.79
C LYS A 271 -2.61 23.78 10.10
N GLU A 272 -2.49 22.67 10.84
CA GLU A 272 -1.93 21.41 10.32
C GLU A 272 -2.68 20.88 9.09
N ILE A 273 -4.01 20.93 9.08
CA ILE A 273 -4.80 20.44 7.93
C ILE A 273 -4.67 21.37 6.72
N SER A 274 -4.42 22.66 6.92
CA SER A 274 -4.18 23.61 5.83
C SER A 274 -2.81 23.37 5.19
N GLU A 275 -1.77 23.20 6.01
CA GLU A 275 -0.41 22.84 5.58
C GLU A 275 -0.40 21.49 4.89
N PHE A 276 -1.08 20.49 5.47
CA PHE A 276 -1.21 19.17 4.86
C PHE A 276 -1.90 19.25 3.49
N LYS A 277 -2.99 20.01 3.35
CA LYS A 277 -3.67 20.20 2.06
C LYS A 277 -2.81 20.91 1.02
N ALA A 278 -1.87 21.75 1.43
CA ALA A 278 -0.91 22.39 0.54
C ALA A 278 0.28 21.47 0.19
N SER A 279 0.52 20.41 0.97
CA SER A 279 1.65 19.50 0.77
C SER A 279 1.53 18.64 -0.50
N ALA A 280 2.68 18.25 -1.05
CA ALA A 280 2.76 17.28 -2.15
C ALA A 280 2.17 15.91 -1.78
N ALA A 281 2.19 15.54 -0.50
CA ALA A 281 1.58 14.31 -0.01
C ALA A 281 0.07 14.32 -0.26
N TYR A 282 -0.64 15.42 0.06
CA TYR A 282 -2.07 15.54 -0.21
C TYR A 282 -2.37 15.55 -1.72
N ALA A 283 -1.56 16.23 -2.53
CA ALA A 283 -1.69 16.17 -3.99
C ALA A 283 -1.65 14.73 -4.51
N SER A 284 -0.74 13.89 -3.99
CA SER A 284 -0.67 12.47 -4.35
C SER A 284 -1.93 11.69 -3.95
N PHE A 285 -2.57 12.05 -2.83
CA PHE A 285 -3.84 11.46 -2.41
C PHE A 285 -5.00 11.92 -3.30
N VAL A 286 -5.02 13.18 -3.71
CA VAL A 286 -6.02 13.72 -4.64
C VAL A 286 -5.92 13.05 -6.01
N GLU A 287 -4.70 12.85 -6.54
CA GLU A 287 -4.50 12.11 -7.79
C GLU A 287 -4.95 10.64 -7.68
N LYS A 288 -4.60 9.96 -6.59
CA LYS A 288 -5.06 8.58 -6.32
C LYS A 288 -6.58 8.54 -6.22
N ALA A 289 -7.19 9.48 -5.51
CA ALA A 289 -8.64 9.60 -5.36
C ALA A 289 -9.34 9.86 -6.70
N ARG A 290 -8.76 10.71 -7.55
CA ARG A 290 -9.26 10.97 -8.91
C ARG A 290 -9.22 9.71 -9.76
N LYS A 291 -8.10 8.97 -9.77
CA LYS A 291 -7.99 7.70 -10.50
C LYS A 291 -8.99 6.65 -10.00
N LEU A 292 -9.19 6.55 -8.68
CA LEU A 292 -10.20 5.64 -8.11
C LEU A 292 -11.62 6.05 -8.50
N TYR A 293 -11.91 7.35 -8.53
CA TYR A 293 -13.20 7.86 -8.99
C TYR A 293 -13.40 7.54 -10.47
N GLU A 294 -12.45 7.87 -11.34
CA GLU A 294 -12.48 7.56 -12.78
C GLU A 294 -12.62 6.05 -13.05
N ASP A 295 -11.85 5.20 -12.36
CA ASP A 295 -11.96 3.73 -12.45
C ASP A 295 -13.36 3.24 -12.04
N SER A 296 -13.99 3.87 -11.05
CA SER A 296 -15.34 3.51 -10.60
C SER A 296 -16.43 3.93 -11.60
N GLN A 297 -16.19 4.99 -12.35
CA GLN A 297 -17.08 5.52 -13.39
C GLN A 297 -16.93 4.75 -14.71
N ALA A 298 -15.74 4.21 -15.03
CA ALA A 298 -15.46 3.54 -16.30
C ALA A 298 -16.33 2.30 -16.60
N GLY A 299 -17.08 1.79 -15.62
CA GLY A 299 -18.05 0.69 -15.80
C GLY A 299 -19.51 1.09 -15.57
N GLN A 300 -19.81 2.38 -15.35
CA GLN A 300 -21.18 2.88 -15.27
C GLN A 300 -21.67 3.29 -16.66
N GLU A 301 -22.93 2.99 -16.96
CA GLU A 301 -23.57 3.46 -18.19
C GLU A 301 -23.63 5.00 -18.20
N PRO A 302 -23.42 5.66 -19.35
CA PRO A 302 -23.54 7.11 -19.47
C PRO A 302 -24.90 7.58 -18.94
N GLY A 303 -24.90 8.45 -17.91
CA GLY A 303 -26.11 8.98 -17.29
C GLY A 303 -26.57 8.26 -16.01
N ALA A 304 -25.95 7.15 -15.62
CA ALA A 304 -26.19 6.55 -14.32
C ALA A 304 -25.67 7.46 -13.18
N PRO A 305 -26.37 7.57 -12.04
CA PRO A 305 -25.90 8.37 -10.93
C PRO A 305 -24.55 7.84 -10.39
N PRO A 306 -23.62 8.72 -10.00
CA PRO A 306 -22.31 8.31 -9.52
C PRO A 306 -22.45 7.42 -8.29
N LYS A 307 -21.66 6.34 -8.23
CA LYS A 307 -21.66 5.43 -7.08
C LYS A 307 -21.42 6.19 -5.76
N PRO A 308 -22.04 5.76 -4.65
CA PRO A 308 -21.80 6.37 -3.35
C PRO A 308 -20.32 6.20 -2.94
N ILE A 309 -19.72 7.25 -2.37
CA ILE A 309 -18.29 7.30 -1.97
C ILE A 309 -17.87 6.08 -1.14
N ALA A 310 -18.74 5.61 -0.24
CA ALA A 310 -18.46 4.46 0.60
C ALA A 310 -18.27 3.17 -0.22
N GLN A 311 -19.04 3.00 -1.30
CA GLN A 311 -18.92 1.86 -2.21
C GLN A 311 -17.64 1.95 -3.04
N ILE A 312 -17.30 3.14 -3.57
CA ILE A 312 -16.04 3.36 -4.32
C ILE A 312 -14.83 2.96 -3.48
N ILE A 313 -14.81 3.37 -2.21
CA ILE A 313 -13.71 3.06 -1.28
C ILE A 313 -13.67 1.56 -0.96
N LYS A 314 -14.83 0.94 -0.71
CA LYS A 314 -14.90 -0.49 -0.42
C LYS A 314 -14.41 -1.33 -1.62
N GLU A 315 -14.84 -0.99 -2.84
CA GLU A 315 -14.38 -1.64 -4.08
C GLU A 315 -12.86 -1.44 -4.27
N ALA A 316 -12.33 -0.26 -3.97
CA ALA A 316 -10.89 0.01 -4.02
C ALA A 316 -10.09 -0.78 -2.97
N GLU A 317 -10.58 -0.87 -1.74
CA GLU A 317 -9.96 -1.66 -0.67
C GLU A 317 -9.98 -3.16 -0.98
N GLU A 318 -11.08 -3.68 -1.52
CA GLU A 318 -11.17 -5.07 -1.96
C GLU A 318 -10.22 -5.36 -3.11
N LYS A 319 -10.12 -4.45 -4.10
CA LYS A 319 -9.13 -4.52 -5.19
C LYS A 319 -7.70 -4.51 -4.65
N ALA A 320 -7.39 -3.64 -3.68
CA ALA A 320 -6.06 -3.59 -3.05
C ALA A 320 -5.75 -4.86 -2.22
N LYS A 321 -6.73 -5.39 -1.48
CA LYS A 321 -6.58 -6.67 -0.76
C LYS A 321 -6.35 -7.84 -1.71
N ASN A 322 -7.07 -7.89 -2.82
CA ASN A 322 -6.88 -8.92 -3.85
C ASN A 322 -5.53 -8.78 -4.53
N ALA A 323 -5.09 -7.56 -4.84
CA ALA A 323 -3.75 -7.29 -5.37
C ALA A 323 -2.65 -7.73 -4.41
N SER A 324 -2.75 -7.41 -3.11
CA SER A 324 -1.79 -7.87 -2.09
C SER A 324 -1.79 -9.38 -1.92
N LYS A 325 -2.95 -10.04 -2.01
CA LYS A 325 -3.02 -11.53 -2.01
C LYS A 325 -2.31 -12.13 -3.22
N LEU A 326 -2.49 -11.54 -4.42
CA LEU A 326 -1.80 -11.97 -5.63
C LEU A 326 -0.29 -11.75 -5.53
N GLU A 327 0.15 -10.62 -4.98
CA GLU A 327 1.56 -10.32 -4.75
C GLU A 327 2.19 -11.31 -3.77
N LYS A 328 1.53 -11.61 -2.63
CA LYS A 328 2.00 -12.64 -1.68
C LYS A 328 2.06 -14.03 -2.31
N LYS A 329 1.11 -14.39 -3.17
CA LYS A 329 1.17 -15.65 -3.93
C LYS A 329 2.36 -15.65 -4.89
N ARG A 330 2.61 -14.54 -5.58
CA ARG A 330 3.75 -14.38 -6.47
C ARG A 330 5.08 -14.47 -5.72
N GLU A 331 5.19 -13.83 -4.56
CA GLU A 331 6.36 -13.95 -3.67
C GLU A 331 6.53 -15.38 -3.16
N ALA A 332 5.44 -16.07 -2.80
CA ALA A 332 5.50 -17.47 -2.38
C ALA A 332 5.99 -18.39 -3.51
N ILE A 333 5.51 -18.18 -4.74
CA ILE A 333 5.98 -18.90 -5.93
C ILE A 333 7.45 -18.57 -6.20
N GLN A 334 7.87 -17.30 -6.08
CA GLN A 334 9.26 -16.90 -6.24
C GLN A 334 10.17 -17.53 -5.17
N MET A 335 9.74 -17.56 -3.91
CA MET A 335 10.48 -18.20 -2.82
C MET A 335 10.54 -19.71 -2.98
N ARG A 336 9.47 -20.34 -3.48
CA ARG A 336 9.47 -21.76 -3.85
C ARG A 336 10.44 -22.03 -4.99
N LEU A 337 10.46 -21.18 -6.03
CA LEU A 337 11.40 -21.27 -7.13
C LEU A 337 12.85 -21.12 -6.66
N ILE A 338 13.15 -20.15 -5.79
CA ILE A 338 14.46 -19.98 -5.16
C ILE A 338 14.81 -21.22 -4.31
N GLY A 339 13.85 -21.75 -3.56
CA GLY A 339 14.02 -22.95 -2.73
C GLY A 339 14.32 -24.21 -3.55
N CYS A 340 13.68 -24.37 -4.71
CA CYS A 340 14.03 -25.40 -5.67
C CYS A 340 15.48 -25.18 -6.16
N LEU A 341 15.82 -23.98 -6.64
CA LEU A 341 17.16 -23.66 -7.15
C LEU A 341 18.28 -23.83 -6.11
N ALA A 342 17.97 -23.79 -4.81
CA ALA A 342 18.93 -23.98 -3.73
C ALA A 342 19.31 -25.45 -3.46
N GLY A 343 18.81 -26.42 -4.23
CA GLY A 343 19.35 -27.79 -4.25
C GLY A 343 19.04 -28.63 -3.01
N LYS A 344 17.80 -28.59 -2.50
CA LYS A 344 17.29 -29.66 -1.62
C LYS A 344 17.17 -30.97 -2.42
N ALA A 345 17.04 -32.12 -1.74
CA ALA A 345 17.10 -33.46 -2.35
C ALA A 345 16.21 -33.66 -3.61
N ASP A 346 15.14 -32.88 -3.76
CA ASP A 346 14.22 -32.90 -4.92
C ASP A 346 14.29 -31.64 -5.80
N GLY A 347 15.37 -30.86 -5.69
CA GLY A 347 15.58 -29.61 -6.42
C GLY A 347 16.16 -29.82 -7.83
N PRO A 348 16.09 -28.82 -8.71
CA PRO A 348 16.86 -28.78 -9.95
C PRO A 348 18.33 -29.12 -9.70
N PRO A 349 18.95 -29.85 -10.63
CA PRO A 349 20.36 -30.22 -10.52
C PRO A 349 21.25 -28.98 -10.41
N LYS A 350 22.38 -29.12 -9.71
CA LYS A 350 23.35 -28.02 -9.56
C LYS A 350 24.00 -27.73 -10.90
N VAL A 351 24.14 -26.44 -11.24
CA VAL A 351 24.82 -25.99 -12.48
C VAL A 351 26.20 -26.64 -12.58
N PRO A 352 26.62 -27.15 -13.76
CA PRO A 352 27.87 -27.86 -13.89
C PRO A 352 29.03 -26.94 -13.53
N GLN A 353 29.95 -27.45 -12.71
CA GLN A 353 31.14 -26.71 -12.31
C GLN A 353 32.07 -26.55 -13.50
N THR A 354 32.60 -25.35 -13.70
CA THR A 354 33.61 -25.08 -14.73
C THR A 354 34.95 -25.73 -14.36
N ALA A 355 35.83 -25.96 -15.32
CA ALA A 355 37.16 -26.52 -15.08
C ALA A 355 37.93 -25.72 -14.02
N PHE A 356 37.86 -24.39 -14.05
CA PHE A 356 38.47 -23.53 -13.04
C PHE A 356 37.84 -23.69 -11.65
N THR A 357 36.52 -23.93 -11.55
CA THR A 357 35.84 -24.14 -10.27
C THR A 357 36.26 -25.47 -9.64
N LEU A 358 36.40 -26.51 -10.46
CA LEU A 358 36.90 -27.83 -10.04
C LEU A 358 38.35 -27.74 -9.57
N PHE A 359 39.20 -27.07 -10.36
CA PHE A 359 40.59 -26.78 -9.98
C PHE A 359 40.66 -25.99 -8.67
N SER A 360 39.86 -24.92 -8.55
CA SER A 360 39.82 -24.08 -7.37
C SER A 360 39.37 -24.84 -6.14
N ALA A 361 38.43 -25.78 -6.27
CA ALA A 361 37.97 -26.62 -5.18
C ALA A 361 39.06 -27.60 -4.71
N ALA A 362 39.75 -28.25 -5.66
CA ALA A 362 40.84 -29.19 -5.35
C ALA A 362 42.06 -28.51 -4.72
N ASN A 363 42.36 -27.28 -5.10
CA ASN A 363 43.55 -26.55 -4.65
C ASN A 363 43.29 -25.53 -3.53
N ARG A 364 42.04 -25.41 -3.06
CA ARG A 364 41.63 -24.35 -2.12
C ARG A 364 42.38 -24.43 -0.79
N GLU A 365 42.50 -25.63 -0.24
CA GLU A 365 43.13 -25.86 1.07
C GLU A 365 44.61 -25.53 1.05
N GLN A 366 45.32 -25.93 -0.02
CA GLN A 366 46.72 -25.58 -0.21
C GLN A 366 46.91 -24.07 -0.36
N ALA A 367 46.06 -23.39 -1.14
CA ALA A 367 46.11 -21.94 -1.29
C ALA A 367 45.80 -21.19 0.02
N MET A 368 44.91 -21.72 0.86
CA MET A 368 44.65 -21.20 2.21
C MET A 368 45.88 -21.38 3.11
N LYS A 369 46.50 -22.56 3.09
CA LYS A 369 47.71 -22.88 3.89
C LYS A 369 48.90 -21.99 3.51
N GLU A 370 49.11 -21.72 2.22
CA GLU A 370 50.16 -20.82 1.74
C GLU A 370 49.96 -19.37 2.21
N LEU A 371 48.71 -18.89 2.22
CA LEU A 371 48.40 -17.53 2.68
C LEU A 371 48.39 -17.39 4.20
N SER A 372 48.13 -18.47 4.95
CA SER A 372 48.21 -18.46 6.41
C SER A 372 49.63 -18.71 6.94
N GLY A 373 50.45 -19.48 6.22
CA GLY A 373 51.81 -19.84 6.62
C GLY A 373 52.88 -18.78 6.35
N GLY A 374 52.58 -17.73 5.57
CA GLY A 374 53.52 -16.65 5.24
C GLY A 374 53.70 -15.58 6.32
N SER A 375 53.18 -15.77 7.54
CA SER A 375 53.39 -14.87 8.69
C SER A 375 54.46 -15.40 9.64
N ASP A 376 55.49 -16.06 9.11
CA ASP A 376 56.72 -16.32 9.86
C ASP A 376 57.50 -15.00 9.91
N LYS A 377 57.13 -14.15 10.88
CA LYS A 377 57.91 -12.98 11.25
C LYS A 377 59.24 -13.51 11.77
N GLY A 378 60.32 -13.23 11.05
CA GLY A 378 61.67 -13.39 11.55
C GLY A 378 61.80 -12.76 12.94
N GLU A 379 61.94 -13.63 13.93
CA GLU A 379 62.50 -13.33 15.24
C GLU A 379 64.01 -13.17 15.07
N ASP A 380 64.46 -11.92 14.98
CA ASP A 380 65.83 -11.52 15.29
C ASP A 380 65.78 -10.64 16.55
N LYS A 381 66.31 -11.18 17.67
CA LYS A 381 66.82 -10.52 18.90
C LYS A 381 65.82 -9.80 19.85
N ALA A 382 65.96 -9.85 21.17
CA ALA A 382 67.09 -10.19 22.05
C ALA A 382 66.64 -10.59 23.47
N ASP A 383 67.43 -11.47 24.08
CA ASP A 383 67.86 -11.57 25.49
C ASP A 383 67.04 -10.88 26.61
N ALA A 384 66.39 -11.71 27.45
CA ALA A 384 66.20 -11.56 28.91
C ALA A 384 65.45 -12.84 29.37
N ASP A 385 66.14 -13.89 29.80
CA ASP A 385 66.61 -14.13 31.18
C ASP A 385 65.47 -14.42 32.18
N GLU A 386 65.76 -15.33 33.10
CA GLU A 386 64.98 -15.73 34.28
C GLU A 386 64.06 -16.99 34.18
N GLU A 387 64.70 -18.13 34.48
CA GLU A 387 64.27 -19.21 35.39
C GLU A 387 62.77 -19.36 35.75
N LYS A 388 62.20 -20.54 35.45
CA LYS A 388 61.65 -21.39 36.51
C LYS A 388 61.38 -22.83 36.06
N GLU A 389 61.81 -23.73 36.92
CA GLU A 389 61.69 -25.18 36.92
C GLU A 389 60.25 -25.66 37.18
N ASP A 390 60.10 -26.99 37.05
CA ASP A 390 59.04 -27.87 37.57
C ASP A 390 57.71 -27.84 36.78
N GLU A 391 57.00 -28.94 36.52
CA GLU A 391 56.94 -30.21 37.23
C GLU A 391 56.29 -31.24 36.28
N VAL A 392 56.73 -32.48 36.44
CA VAL A 392 56.15 -33.70 35.86
C VAL A 392 54.81 -33.98 36.53
N GLU A 393 53.76 -34.28 35.76
CA GLU A 393 52.69 -35.17 36.26
C GLU A 393 52.16 -36.03 35.10
N GLU A 394 52.52 -37.30 35.17
CA GLU A 394 51.94 -38.40 34.42
C GLU A 394 50.56 -38.79 35.00
N GLU A 395 49.83 -39.57 34.18
CA GLU A 395 48.72 -40.48 34.51
C GLU A 395 47.26 -39.95 34.58
N PRO A 396 46.25 -40.80 34.36
CA PRO A 396 46.24 -42.04 33.56
C PRO A 396 45.04 -42.16 32.59
N GLU A 397 45.16 -43.21 31.78
CA GLU A 397 44.10 -43.89 31.03
C GLU A 397 42.95 -44.31 31.96
N ASP A 398 41.71 -44.03 31.56
CA ASP A 398 40.53 -44.75 32.04
C ASP A 398 39.73 -45.22 30.82
N GLU A 399 39.83 -46.53 30.59
CA GLU A 399 38.89 -47.34 29.84
C GLU A 399 37.55 -47.40 30.59
N GLU A 400 36.47 -46.91 29.98
CA GLU A 400 35.14 -47.46 30.25
C GLU A 400 34.38 -47.59 28.93
N GLU A 401 34.26 -48.86 28.51
CA GLU A 401 33.13 -49.38 27.75
C GLU A 401 31.85 -49.11 28.55
N ASP A 402 30.80 -48.58 27.92
CA ASP A 402 29.47 -49.19 28.00
C ASP A 402 28.39 -48.45 27.18
N GLU A 403 27.67 -49.29 26.44
CA GLU A 403 26.24 -49.27 26.14
C GLU A 403 25.62 -48.16 25.26
N GLU A 404 25.34 -48.60 24.03
CA GLU A 404 24.09 -48.42 23.28
C GLU A 404 23.00 -47.53 23.92
N ASP A 405 22.69 -46.40 23.28
CA ASP A 405 21.30 -45.95 23.19
C ASP A 405 21.08 -45.07 21.94
N GLU A 406 20.22 -45.59 21.06
CA GLU A 406 19.72 -44.93 19.86
C GLU A 406 18.77 -43.76 20.20
N ASP A 407 18.67 -42.80 19.25
CA ASP A 407 17.61 -41.79 19.15
C ASP A 407 17.61 -40.55 20.08
N GLU A 408 18.62 -39.67 19.95
CA GLU A 408 18.45 -38.24 20.25
C GLU A 408 18.46 -37.34 18.99
N LYS A 409 17.25 -36.95 18.55
CA LYS A 409 17.05 -35.81 17.65
C LYS A 409 17.57 -34.51 18.28
N PRO A 410 18.40 -33.71 17.58
CA PRO A 410 18.89 -32.46 18.14
C PRO A 410 17.76 -31.42 18.26
N LYS A 411 17.42 -31.07 19.51
CA LYS A 411 16.55 -29.93 19.87
C LYS A 411 17.18 -28.63 19.34
N LYS A 412 16.59 -28.04 18.29
CA LYS A 412 16.92 -26.69 17.81
C LYS A 412 16.66 -25.63 18.89
N LYS A 413 17.68 -25.32 19.69
CA LYS A 413 17.77 -24.09 20.49
C LYS A 413 17.66 -22.89 19.54
N LYS A 414 16.58 -22.10 19.66
CA LYS A 414 16.47 -20.79 19.01
C LYS A 414 17.44 -19.82 19.70
N GLY A 415 18.69 -19.81 19.22
CA GLY A 415 19.72 -18.85 19.59
C GLY A 415 19.35 -17.44 19.16
N LYS A 416 19.37 -16.53 20.14
CA LYS A 416 19.26 -15.08 20.03
C LYS A 416 20.36 -14.56 19.07
N LYS A 417 19.98 -13.97 17.93
CA LYS A 417 20.90 -13.29 16.99
C LYS A 417 21.53 -12.08 17.67
N ALA A 418 22.65 -12.27 18.35
CA ALA A 418 23.56 -11.20 18.74
C ALA A 418 24.50 -10.84 17.57
N ALA A 419 24.94 -9.59 17.53
CA ALA A 419 25.55 -8.92 16.40
C ALA A 419 26.81 -9.60 15.81
N SER A 420 26.71 -10.19 14.62
CA SER A 420 27.83 -10.72 13.82
C SER A 420 28.44 -9.64 12.89
N GLY A 421 28.77 -8.47 13.41
CA GLY A 421 29.07 -7.28 12.61
C GLY A 421 30.52 -7.09 12.16
N LYS A 422 31.51 -7.70 12.82
CA LYS A 422 32.94 -7.39 12.57
C LYS A 422 33.77 -8.51 11.95
N GLY A 423 33.37 -9.78 12.04
CA GLY A 423 34.14 -10.90 11.46
C GLY A 423 34.04 -11.05 9.94
N GLY A 424 33.01 -10.49 9.30
CA GLY A 424 32.74 -10.72 7.88
C GLY A 424 33.75 -10.10 6.91
N LYS A 425 34.34 -8.95 7.26
CA LYS A 425 35.23 -8.22 6.35
C LYS A 425 36.58 -8.91 6.17
N ALA A 426 37.20 -9.37 7.25
CA ALA A 426 38.48 -10.09 7.21
C ALA A 426 38.35 -11.44 6.49
N ALA A 427 37.27 -12.18 6.76
CA ALA A 427 37.00 -13.45 6.06
C ALA A 427 36.80 -13.24 4.55
N MET A 428 36.09 -12.18 4.13
CA MET A 428 35.91 -11.84 2.71
C MET A 428 37.23 -11.44 2.05
N GLU A 429 38.09 -10.71 2.75
CA GLU A 429 39.40 -10.32 2.24
C GLU A 429 40.32 -11.54 2.03
N LEU A 430 40.37 -12.46 3.00
CA LEU A 430 41.13 -13.71 2.88
C LEU A 430 40.62 -14.55 1.70
N GLN A 431 39.31 -14.73 1.56
CA GLN A 431 38.73 -15.44 0.41
C GLN A 431 39.10 -14.79 -0.93
N THR A 432 39.19 -13.46 -0.98
CA THR A 432 39.60 -12.73 -2.18
C THR A 432 41.07 -12.97 -2.51
N LYS A 433 41.95 -13.04 -1.50
CA LYS A 433 43.38 -13.36 -1.67
C LYS A 433 43.58 -14.79 -2.18
N VAL A 434 42.84 -15.75 -1.62
CA VAL A 434 42.85 -17.17 -2.05
C VAL A 434 42.42 -17.31 -3.50
N LEU A 435 41.33 -16.65 -3.90
CA LEU A 435 40.85 -16.70 -5.28
C LEU A 435 41.86 -16.10 -6.27
N LYS A 436 42.57 -15.03 -5.90
CA LYS A 436 43.64 -14.45 -6.73
C LYS A 436 44.80 -15.41 -6.91
N LEU A 437 45.24 -16.08 -5.84
CA LEU A 437 46.32 -17.07 -5.90
C LEU A 437 45.92 -18.30 -6.71
N LEU A 438 44.67 -18.76 -6.59
CA LEU A 438 44.16 -19.86 -7.42
C LEU A 438 44.08 -19.46 -8.91
N ALA A 439 43.75 -18.21 -9.20
CA ALA A 439 43.73 -17.71 -10.58
C ALA A 439 45.14 -17.66 -11.20
N THR A 440 46.17 -17.27 -10.44
CA THR A 440 47.56 -17.31 -10.93
C THR A 440 48.02 -18.74 -11.14
N LYS A 441 47.79 -19.64 -10.17
CA LYS A 441 48.10 -21.08 -10.31
C LYS A 441 47.40 -21.72 -11.51
N TRP A 442 46.13 -21.38 -11.74
CA TRP A 442 45.42 -21.87 -12.93
C TRP A 442 46.05 -21.36 -14.23
N ASN A 443 46.52 -20.12 -14.29
CA ASN A 443 47.17 -19.61 -15.50
C ASN A 443 48.51 -20.31 -15.75
N GLU A 444 49.26 -20.59 -14.70
CA GLU A 444 50.57 -21.27 -14.74
C GLU A 444 50.48 -22.79 -14.94
N ALA A 445 49.35 -23.42 -14.60
CA ALA A 445 49.15 -24.86 -14.76
C ALA A 445 49.38 -25.33 -16.21
N SER A 446 49.99 -26.50 -16.36
CA SER A 446 50.28 -27.09 -17.67
C SER A 446 48.99 -27.38 -18.45
N GLU A 447 49.10 -27.49 -19.78
CA GLU A 447 47.94 -27.84 -20.60
C GLU A 447 47.39 -29.23 -20.27
N GLU A 448 48.25 -30.17 -19.87
CA GLU A 448 47.86 -31.52 -19.43
C GLU A 448 47.03 -31.47 -18.15
N GLU A 449 47.44 -30.67 -17.17
CA GLU A 449 46.69 -30.50 -15.93
C GLU A 449 45.34 -29.81 -16.19
N LYS A 450 45.33 -28.74 -17.01
CA LYS A 450 44.10 -28.08 -17.45
C LYS A 450 43.18 -29.02 -18.22
N ALA A 451 43.73 -29.95 -19.03
CA ALA A 451 42.96 -30.92 -19.79
C ALA A 451 42.19 -31.88 -18.87
N LYS A 452 42.79 -32.32 -17.75
CA LYS A 452 42.11 -33.15 -16.74
C LYS A 452 40.85 -32.48 -16.20
N TYR A 453 40.93 -31.21 -15.80
CA TYR A 453 39.76 -30.48 -15.28
C TYR A 453 38.75 -30.11 -16.38
N LYS A 454 39.20 -29.88 -17.62
CA LYS A 454 38.29 -29.71 -18.77
C LYS A 454 37.51 -30.98 -19.07
N GLN A 455 38.13 -32.15 -18.97
CA GLN A 455 37.44 -33.43 -19.14
C GLN A 455 36.39 -33.63 -18.04
N GLN A 456 36.75 -33.36 -16.77
CA GLN A 456 35.78 -33.39 -15.66
C GLN A 456 34.63 -32.39 -15.84
N GLU A 457 34.89 -31.19 -16.39
CA GLU A 457 33.82 -30.23 -16.73
C GLU A 457 32.89 -30.81 -17.80
N LEU A 458 33.42 -31.47 -18.83
CA LEU A 458 32.59 -32.12 -19.87
C LEU A 458 31.72 -33.23 -19.28
N ASP A 459 32.27 -34.06 -18.41
CA ASP A 459 31.53 -35.14 -17.75
C ASP A 459 30.46 -34.58 -16.80
N ASN A 460 30.78 -33.53 -16.05
CA ASN A 460 29.81 -32.79 -15.22
C ASN A 460 28.69 -32.15 -16.06
N ARG A 461 29.00 -31.62 -17.26
CA ARG A 461 27.99 -31.07 -18.17
C ARG A 461 27.06 -32.16 -18.71
N LYS A 462 27.59 -33.34 -19.04
CA LYS A 462 26.78 -34.51 -19.44
C LYS A 462 25.85 -34.95 -18.32
N LYS A 463 26.41 -35.18 -17.12
CA LYS A 463 25.64 -35.54 -15.93
C LYS A 463 24.55 -34.53 -15.61
N TYR A 464 24.87 -33.24 -15.66
CA TYR A 464 23.89 -32.16 -15.46
C TYR A 464 22.78 -32.19 -16.52
N ALA A 465 23.09 -32.45 -17.79
CA ALA A 465 22.08 -32.53 -18.84
C ALA A 465 21.11 -33.69 -18.62
N GLU A 466 21.62 -34.85 -18.18
CA GLU A 466 20.83 -36.03 -17.83
C GLU A 466 19.95 -35.77 -16.60
N GLU A 467 20.53 -35.25 -15.51
CA GLU A 467 19.80 -34.88 -14.30
C GLU A 467 18.74 -33.80 -14.59
N LEU A 468 19.02 -32.86 -15.50
CA LEU A 468 18.08 -31.80 -15.85
C LEU A 468 16.92 -32.33 -16.70
N ALA A 469 17.20 -33.32 -17.57
CA ALA A 469 16.16 -34.01 -18.31
C ALA A 469 15.26 -34.81 -17.34
N ALA A 470 15.84 -35.57 -16.41
CA ALA A 470 15.11 -36.29 -15.37
C ALA A 470 14.31 -35.35 -14.45
N PHE A 471 14.88 -34.21 -14.08
CA PHE A 471 14.19 -33.22 -13.26
C PHE A 471 12.99 -32.61 -14.00
N LYS A 472 13.12 -32.29 -15.30
CA LYS A 472 12.01 -31.77 -16.10
C LYS A 472 10.86 -32.76 -16.26
N THR A 473 11.13 -34.06 -16.21
CA THR A 473 10.10 -35.09 -16.26
C THR A 473 9.56 -35.45 -14.87
N SER A 474 10.25 -35.08 -13.79
CA SER A 474 9.82 -35.35 -12.41
C SER A 474 8.44 -34.76 -12.08
N GLU A 475 7.68 -35.47 -11.25
CA GLU A 475 6.37 -35.02 -10.77
C GLU A 475 6.45 -33.66 -10.05
N ALA A 476 7.54 -33.41 -9.32
CA ALA A 476 7.75 -32.14 -8.62
C ALA A 476 7.82 -30.95 -9.59
N PHE A 477 8.53 -31.11 -10.72
CA PHE A 477 8.60 -30.05 -11.74
C PHE A 477 7.28 -29.90 -12.50
N GLN A 478 6.62 -31.01 -12.85
CA GLN A 478 5.32 -30.97 -13.52
C GLN A 478 4.25 -30.28 -12.65
N ALA A 479 4.19 -30.62 -11.36
CA ALA A 479 3.29 -29.99 -10.41
C ALA A 479 3.56 -28.48 -10.29
N PHE A 480 4.83 -28.09 -10.26
CA PHE A 480 5.22 -26.67 -10.26
C PHE A 480 4.84 -25.96 -11.57
N ALA A 481 5.08 -26.58 -12.73
CA ALA A 481 4.72 -26.02 -14.02
C ALA A 481 3.19 -25.84 -14.15
N MET A 482 2.41 -26.82 -13.69
CA MET A 482 0.95 -26.72 -13.62
C MET A 482 0.49 -25.61 -12.67
N GLU A 483 1.12 -25.44 -11.50
CA GLU A 483 0.79 -24.36 -10.55
C GLU A 483 1.09 -22.98 -11.16
N VAL A 484 2.20 -22.83 -11.88
CA VAL A 484 2.55 -21.59 -12.59
C VAL A 484 1.56 -21.29 -13.72
N ASP A 485 1.17 -22.31 -14.49
CA ASP A 485 0.18 -22.18 -15.57
C ASP A 485 -1.21 -21.84 -15.02
N GLU A 486 -1.67 -22.52 -13.96
CA GLU A 486 -2.94 -22.22 -13.29
C GLU A 486 -2.92 -20.79 -12.74
N TRP A 487 -1.82 -20.39 -12.09
CA TRP A 487 -1.67 -19.03 -11.60
C TRP A 487 -1.74 -18.00 -12.74
N SER A 488 -1.04 -18.24 -13.85
CA SER A 488 -1.09 -17.35 -15.03
C SER A 488 -2.51 -17.23 -15.60
N LYS A 489 -3.26 -18.33 -15.68
CA LYS A 489 -4.66 -18.36 -16.12
C LYS A 489 -5.57 -17.59 -15.16
N THR A 490 -5.36 -17.70 -13.84
CA THR A 490 -6.14 -16.93 -12.86
C THR A 490 -5.86 -15.43 -12.93
N GLU A 491 -4.61 -15.01 -13.18
CA GLU A 491 -4.28 -13.60 -13.41
C GLU A 491 -4.95 -13.08 -14.69
N GLU A 492 -4.91 -13.86 -15.78
CA GLU A 492 -5.53 -13.49 -17.05
C GLU A 492 -7.05 -13.39 -16.92
N ALA A 493 -7.71 -14.36 -16.29
CA ALA A 493 -9.17 -14.36 -16.07
C ALA A 493 -9.64 -13.16 -15.25
N GLN A 494 -8.88 -12.76 -14.22
CA GLN A 494 -9.21 -11.60 -13.38
C GLN A 494 -8.93 -10.24 -14.06
N ASN A 495 -8.06 -10.20 -15.07
CA ASN A 495 -7.71 -8.98 -15.82
C ASN A 495 -8.47 -8.78 -17.13
N THR A 496 -9.44 -9.65 -17.46
CA THR A 496 -10.21 -9.61 -18.72
C THR A 496 -10.96 -8.31 -19.00
N LYS A 497 -11.12 -7.40 -18.02
CA LYS A 497 -11.81 -6.11 -18.21
C LYS A 497 -11.02 -4.99 -18.88
N LYS A 498 -9.71 -5.17 -19.15
CA LYS A 498 -8.98 -4.32 -20.11
C LYS A 498 -7.99 -5.21 -20.88
N PRO A 499 -8.01 -5.25 -22.23
CA PRO A 499 -7.04 -6.02 -23.00
C PRO A 499 -5.65 -5.43 -22.75
N ARG A 500 -4.90 -6.04 -21.84
CA ARG A 500 -3.48 -5.73 -21.68
C ARG A 500 -2.70 -6.57 -22.67
N LYS A 501 -1.91 -5.85 -23.46
CA LYS A 501 -0.86 -6.34 -24.34
C LYS A 501 -0.09 -7.49 -23.65
N SER A 502 -0.17 -8.68 -24.24
CA SER A 502 0.45 -9.94 -23.80
C SER A 502 1.87 -9.79 -23.24
N PHE A 503 2.31 -10.73 -22.41
CA PHE A 503 3.70 -10.77 -21.91
C PHE A 503 4.75 -10.67 -23.04
N LYS A 504 4.45 -11.20 -24.24
CA LYS A 504 5.24 -11.01 -25.47
C LYS A 504 5.38 -9.54 -25.87
N THR A 505 4.30 -8.76 -25.82
CA THR A 505 4.33 -7.33 -26.14
C THR A 505 4.95 -6.48 -25.03
N TRP A 506 4.88 -6.90 -23.75
CA TRP A 506 5.67 -6.27 -22.68
C TRP A 506 7.18 -6.49 -22.87
N LYS A 507 7.60 -7.72 -23.17
CA LYS A 507 9.01 -8.07 -23.47
C LYS A 507 9.51 -7.30 -24.70
N LEU A 508 8.69 -7.20 -25.76
CA LEU A 508 8.98 -6.42 -26.97
C LEU A 508 9.10 -4.92 -26.68
N LYS A 509 8.24 -4.36 -25.82
CA LYS A 509 8.31 -2.93 -25.46
C LYS A 509 9.53 -2.63 -24.59
N LYS A 510 9.94 -3.55 -23.71
CA LYS A 510 11.15 -3.39 -22.88
C LYS A 510 12.43 -3.45 -23.74
N THR A 511 12.48 -4.32 -24.74
CA THR A 511 13.60 -4.36 -25.70
C THR A 511 13.59 -3.16 -26.64
N GLN A 512 12.42 -2.68 -27.07
CA GLN A 512 12.31 -1.44 -27.86
C GLN A 512 12.71 -0.19 -27.05
N SER A 513 12.34 -0.11 -25.77
CA SER A 513 12.75 1.00 -24.88
C SER A 513 14.26 1.01 -24.66
N LYS A 514 14.89 -0.18 -24.50
CA LYS A 514 16.35 -0.28 -24.40
C LYS A 514 17.03 0.18 -25.70
N ARG A 515 16.56 -0.29 -26.86
CA ARG A 515 17.05 0.17 -28.16
C ARG A 515 16.85 1.68 -28.38
N ALA A 516 15.78 2.28 -27.84
CA ALA A 516 15.55 3.72 -27.92
C ALA A 516 16.52 4.51 -27.02
N ALA A 517 16.82 4.00 -25.82
CA ALA A 517 17.82 4.58 -24.93
C ALA A 517 19.24 4.46 -25.53
N ASP A 518 19.59 3.30 -26.09
CA ASP A 518 20.87 3.10 -26.78
C ASP A 518 21.01 4.05 -27.99
N LYS A 519 19.94 4.23 -28.79
CA LYS A 519 19.91 5.21 -29.88
C LYS A 519 20.05 6.66 -29.41
N LEU A 520 19.53 7.00 -28.23
CA LEU A 520 19.68 8.33 -27.64
C LEU A 520 21.14 8.55 -27.20
N ALA A 521 21.73 7.57 -26.52
CA ALA A 521 23.14 7.59 -26.11
C ALA A 521 24.09 7.69 -27.32
N ASP A 522 23.80 6.97 -28.42
CA ASP A 522 24.58 7.09 -29.65
C ASP A 522 24.45 8.47 -30.30
N ARG A 523 23.25 9.09 -30.27
CA ARG A 523 23.06 10.47 -30.73
C ARG A 523 23.83 11.48 -29.88
N GLU A 524 23.88 11.28 -28.57
CA GLU A 524 24.65 12.13 -27.66
C GLU A 524 26.16 11.96 -27.86
N ARG A 525 26.64 10.72 -28.04
CA ARG A 525 28.03 10.44 -28.42
C ARG A 525 28.41 11.11 -29.74
N LYS A 526 27.55 11.01 -30.76
CA LYS A 526 27.80 11.64 -32.06
C LYS A 526 27.78 13.18 -31.97
N LYS A 527 26.93 13.75 -31.11
CA LYS A 527 26.95 15.20 -30.82
C LYS A 527 28.25 15.61 -30.13
N ALA A 528 28.70 14.85 -29.13
CA ALA A 528 29.94 15.11 -28.42
C ALA A 528 31.16 14.99 -29.36
N GLU A 529 31.17 13.98 -30.24
CA GLU A 529 32.22 13.80 -31.25
C GLU A 529 32.25 14.94 -32.26
N MET A 530 31.09 15.39 -32.77
CA MET A 530 31.02 16.56 -33.63
C MET A 530 31.46 17.86 -32.92
N ALA A 531 31.14 18.02 -31.65
CA ALA A 531 31.61 19.15 -30.85
C ALA A 531 33.14 19.11 -30.68
N ALA A 532 33.71 17.95 -30.36
CA ALA A 532 35.15 17.75 -30.25
C ALA A 532 35.87 18.00 -31.58
N ALA A 533 35.30 17.55 -32.71
CA ALA A 533 35.83 17.82 -34.04
C ALA A 533 35.82 19.33 -34.38
N ARG A 534 34.75 20.05 -34.00
CA ARG A 534 34.69 21.52 -34.17
C ARG A 534 35.75 22.23 -33.34
N GLU A 535 35.99 21.81 -32.11
CA GLU A 535 37.05 22.39 -31.27
C GLU A 535 38.45 22.09 -31.84
N ARG A 536 38.71 20.87 -32.32
CA ARG A 536 39.96 20.56 -33.02
C ARG A 536 40.18 21.44 -34.25
N ALA A 537 39.15 21.64 -35.07
CA ALA A 537 39.22 22.51 -36.24
C ALA A 537 39.47 23.99 -35.88
N LYS A 538 38.96 24.47 -34.74
CA LYS A 538 39.27 25.83 -34.24
C LYS A 538 40.74 25.93 -33.81
N PHE A 539 41.26 24.94 -33.09
CA PHE A 539 42.66 24.90 -32.68
C PHE A 539 43.61 24.84 -33.87
N GLU A 540 43.30 24.05 -34.89
CA GLU A 540 44.11 23.95 -36.10
C GLU A 540 44.12 25.26 -36.89
N LYS A 541 42.97 25.94 -37.00
CA LYS A 541 42.89 27.30 -37.59
C LYS A 541 43.67 28.35 -36.78
N ALA A 542 43.68 28.23 -35.45
CA ALA A 542 44.45 29.12 -34.59
C ALA A 542 45.97 28.87 -34.71
N ALA A 543 46.38 27.61 -34.83
CA ALA A 543 47.78 27.23 -35.04
C ALA A 543 48.31 27.67 -36.41
N GLY A 544 47.47 27.63 -37.45
CA GLY A 544 47.84 28.07 -38.80
C GLY A 544 48.08 29.57 -38.96
N LYS A 545 47.60 30.42 -38.04
CA LYS A 545 47.64 31.89 -38.18
C LYS A 545 48.87 32.55 -37.54
N LYS A 546 49.81 31.79 -36.96
CA LYS A 546 51.01 32.31 -36.26
C LYS A 546 52.33 32.23 -37.05
N LYS A 547 52.32 31.85 -38.33
CA LYS A 547 53.52 31.93 -39.20
C LYS A 547 53.35 33.07 -40.20
N GLY A 548 54.03 34.19 -39.96
CA GLY A 548 54.29 35.20 -40.98
C GLY A 548 53.84 36.60 -40.64
N LYS A 549 54.48 37.25 -39.66
CA LYS A 549 54.70 38.70 -39.73
C LYS A 549 56.01 39.05 -39.05
N VAL A 550 57.08 38.99 -39.86
CA VAL A 550 58.41 39.50 -39.53
C VAL A 550 58.29 41.02 -39.39
N ALA A 551 58.75 41.53 -38.24
CA ALA A 551 58.79 42.94 -37.89
C ALA A 551 59.91 43.68 -38.63
N LYS A 552 59.69 44.98 -38.90
CA LYS A 552 60.70 45.98 -39.25
C LYS A 552 60.73 47.03 -38.11
N PRO A 553 61.90 47.50 -37.64
CA PRO A 553 62.03 48.18 -36.34
C PRO A 553 62.04 49.71 -36.44
N GLY A 554 61.69 50.41 -35.35
CA GLY A 554 61.99 51.84 -35.19
C GLY A 554 61.24 52.59 -34.08
N ALA A 555 61.75 52.49 -32.83
CA ALA A 555 61.82 53.53 -31.77
C ALA A 555 60.50 54.20 -31.23
N PRO A 556 60.55 55.04 -30.16
CA PRO A 556 60.72 54.69 -28.74
C PRO A 556 59.68 55.36 -27.78
N ALA A 557 59.73 54.98 -26.47
CA ALA A 557 59.12 55.64 -25.27
C ALA A 557 57.57 55.63 -25.20
N GLU A 558 56.81 55.54 -24.11
CA GLU A 558 56.88 55.54 -22.62
C GLU A 558 55.42 55.16 -22.16
N PRO A 559 54.94 55.35 -20.92
CA PRO A 559 55.16 54.67 -19.63
C PRO A 559 53.98 53.74 -19.20
N GLU A 560 54.06 53.28 -17.95
CA GLU A 560 53.15 52.44 -17.15
C GLU A 560 51.63 52.78 -17.16
N PRO A 561 50.75 51.80 -16.80
CA PRO A 561 49.31 51.85 -17.10
C PRO A 561 48.46 52.57 -16.03
N PRO A 562 47.42 53.32 -16.43
CA PRO A 562 46.32 53.66 -15.54
C PRO A 562 45.08 52.76 -15.74
N LEU A 563 44.45 52.50 -14.59
CA LEU A 563 43.08 52.06 -14.34
C LEU A 563 42.11 52.31 -15.52
N VAL A 564 41.40 51.26 -15.96
CA VAL A 564 40.25 51.40 -16.88
C VAL A 564 38.94 51.27 -16.11
N GLU A 565 38.20 52.36 -16.19
CA GLU A 565 36.86 52.62 -15.69
C GLU A 565 35.76 51.88 -16.47
N ILE A 566 34.62 51.76 -15.80
CA ILE A 566 33.35 51.18 -16.27
C ILE A 566 32.66 52.17 -17.23
N PRO A 567 32.17 51.74 -18.43
CA PRO A 567 31.41 52.63 -19.30
C PRO A 567 29.93 52.80 -18.86
N PRO A 568 29.34 53.99 -19.10
CA PRO A 568 28.02 54.42 -18.60
C PRO A 568 26.82 53.86 -19.42
N PRO A 569 25.59 53.94 -18.88
CA PRO A 569 24.39 53.42 -19.54
C PRO A 569 23.95 54.26 -20.74
N LEU A 570 23.56 53.58 -21.81
CA LEU A 570 23.06 54.14 -23.07
C LEU A 570 21.81 55.01 -22.88
N GLU A 571 21.83 56.16 -23.55
CA GLU A 571 20.73 57.12 -23.69
C GLU A 571 19.51 56.53 -24.42
N LYS A 572 18.33 57.08 -24.09
CA LYS A 572 17.02 56.68 -24.63
C LYS A 572 16.83 57.22 -26.05
N ASP A 573 16.28 56.37 -26.92
CA ASP A 573 16.01 56.64 -28.32
C ASP A 573 14.72 57.48 -28.49
N PRO A 574 14.78 58.71 -29.05
CA PRO A 574 13.63 59.63 -29.17
C PRO A 574 12.58 59.19 -30.19
N PHE A 575 12.81 58.11 -30.95
CA PHE A 575 11.85 57.59 -31.94
C PHE A 575 10.53 57.09 -31.31
N TRP A 576 10.55 56.66 -30.04
CA TRP A 576 9.39 56.05 -29.40
C TRP A 576 8.42 57.06 -28.77
N ASP A 577 8.85 58.28 -28.49
CA ASP A 577 7.99 59.30 -27.85
C ASP A 577 7.05 60.00 -28.85
N GLU A 578 7.36 60.00 -30.15
CA GLU A 578 6.44 60.50 -31.19
C GLU A 578 5.35 59.49 -31.59
N CYS A 579 5.57 58.18 -31.39
CA CYS A 579 4.59 57.16 -31.79
C CYS A 579 3.39 57.03 -30.84
N PHE A 580 3.44 57.60 -29.63
CA PHE A 580 2.42 57.39 -28.60
C PHE A 580 1.61 58.64 -28.21
N SER A 581 1.85 59.80 -28.83
CA SER A 581 1.11 61.04 -28.52
C SER A 581 -0.25 61.16 -29.22
N GLY A 582 -0.64 60.21 -30.08
CA GLY A 582 -1.90 60.23 -30.85
C GLY A 582 -2.91 59.11 -30.56
N ALA A 583 -2.70 58.30 -29.51
CA ALA A 583 -3.46 57.05 -29.34
C ALA A 583 -4.91 57.21 -28.85
N GLU A 584 -5.33 58.39 -28.40
CA GLU A 584 -6.71 58.62 -27.92
C GLU A 584 -7.73 58.84 -29.04
N ALA A 585 -7.30 59.27 -30.25
CA ALA A 585 -8.21 59.49 -31.37
C ALA A 585 -8.39 58.27 -32.30
N PHE A 586 -7.56 57.23 -32.16
CA PHE A 586 -7.56 56.06 -33.05
C PHE A 586 -8.45 54.91 -32.57
N LEU A 587 -8.94 54.96 -31.32
CA LEU A 587 -9.71 53.87 -30.70
C LEU A 587 -11.22 53.93 -30.97
N ASP A 588 -11.74 55.04 -31.51
CA ASP A 588 -13.17 55.20 -31.79
C ASP A 588 -13.59 54.73 -33.20
N SER A 589 -12.67 54.27 -34.07
CA SER A 589 -12.97 53.99 -35.48
C SER A 589 -12.66 52.58 -36.00
N LEU A 590 -12.45 51.57 -35.15
CA LEU A 590 -12.12 50.22 -35.61
C LEU A 590 -13.09 49.15 -35.11
N ASP A 591 -13.82 48.55 -36.06
CA ASP A 591 -14.49 47.25 -35.90
C ASP A 591 -13.43 46.15 -35.67
N ILE A 592 -13.61 45.32 -34.63
CA ILE A 592 -12.54 44.52 -34.03
C ILE A 592 -12.70 43.03 -34.35
N ASP A 593 -11.66 42.44 -34.96
CA ASP A 593 -11.45 41.00 -35.08
C ASP A 593 -10.25 40.48 -34.24
N VAL A 594 -10.34 39.20 -33.89
CA VAL A 594 -9.63 38.34 -32.90
C VAL A 594 -8.10 38.52 -32.69
N VAL A 595 -7.37 39.26 -33.51
CA VAL A 595 -5.89 39.33 -33.49
C VAL A 595 -5.32 40.19 -32.34
N VAL A 596 -6.15 40.92 -31.61
CA VAL A 596 -5.69 41.92 -30.62
C VAL A 596 -5.33 41.29 -29.25
N GLY A 597 -5.89 40.12 -28.91
CA GLY A 597 -5.66 39.46 -27.61
C GLY A 597 -4.19 39.14 -27.33
N ASP A 598 -3.45 38.67 -28.33
CA ASP A 598 -2.05 38.26 -28.17
C ASP A 598 -1.10 39.46 -28.05
N ARG A 599 -1.38 40.55 -28.77
CA ARG A 599 -0.58 41.79 -28.68
C ARG A 599 -0.76 42.50 -27.33
N ILE A 600 -1.97 42.43 -26.78
CA ILE A 600 -2.27 43.00 -25.46
C ILE A 600 -1.69 42.15 -24.34
N ALA A 601 -1.76 40.82 -24.43
CA ALA A 601 -1.10 39.93 -23.47
C ALA A 601 0.42 40.15 -23.48
N TRP A 602 1.01 40.37 -24.66
CA TRP A 602 2.42 40.71 -24.80
C TRP A 602 2.77 42.07 -24.20
N ALA A 603 1.94 43.10 -24.41
CA ALA A 603 2.12 44.43 -23.80
C ALA A 603 1.98 44.41 -22.26
N ALA A 604 1.05 43.62 -21.72
CA ALA A 604 0.91 43.42 -20.28
C ALA A 604 2.11 42.68 -19.69
N ALA A 605 2.67 41.70 -20.42
CA ALA A 605 3.88 40.98 -20.03
C ALA A 605 5.13 41.87 -20.03
N GLN A 606 5.26 42.79 -21.00
CA GLN A 606 6.37 43.75 -21.03
C GLN A 606 6.35 44.74 -19.86
N LYS A 607 5.17 45.21 -19.45
CA LYS A 607 5.08 46.15 -18.31
C LYS A 607 5.34 45.50 -16.96
N GLY A 608 5.02 44.21 -16.81
CA GLY A 608 5.26 43.44 -15.59
C GLY A 608 4.55 43.98 -14.33
N GLY A 609 4.59 43.19 -13.25
CA GLY A 609 4.12 43.61 -11.92
C GLY A 609 2.65 44.05 -11.83
N ALA A 610 2.38 44.97 -10.91
CA ALA A 610 1.02 45.44 -10.62
C ALA A 610 0.38 46.21 -11.81
N ALA A 611 1.19 46.95 -12.56
CA ALA A 611 0.72 47.75 -13.69
C ALA A 611 0.24 46.88 -14.86
N GLY A 612 0.93 45.76 -15.16
CA GLY A 612 0.47 44.80 -16.15
C GLY A 612 -0.83 44.09 -15.75
N MET A 613 -0.98 43.77 -14.46
CA MET A 613 -2.18 43.12 -13.93
C MET A 613 -3.42 44.02 -13.91
N ASP A 614 -3.25 45.32 -13.63
CA ASP A 614 -4.36 46.26 -13.68
C ASP A 614 -4.83 46.52 -15.13
N LEU A 615 -3.93 46.48 -16.10
CA LEU A 615 -4.29 46.57 -17.53
C LEU A 615 -5.19 45.38 -17.94
N LEU A 616 -4.79 44.16 -17.57
CA LEU A 616 -5.57 42.94 -17.84
C LEU A 616 -6.95 42.96 -17.16
N ARG A 617 -7.04 43.50 -15.92
CA ARG A 617 -8.33 43.61 -15.21
C ARG A 617 -9.26 44.64 -15.82
N LYS A 618 -8.74 45.77 -16.32
CA LYS A 618 -9.56 46.78 -17.01
C LYS A 618 -10.20 46.20 -18.28
N LEU A 619 -9.44 45.39 -19.02
CA LEU A 619 -9.93 44.71 -20.24
C LEU A 619 -10.98 43.63 -19.95
N GLN A 620 -10.84 42.85 -18.88
CA GLN A 620 -11.84 41.86 -18.49
C GLN A 620 -13.21 42.47 -18.09
N ARG A 621 -13.26 43.78 -17.84
CA ARG A 621 -14.49 44.49 -17.46
C ARG A 621 -15.21 45.14 -18.63
N LEU A 622 -14.61 45.17 -19.82
CA LEU A 622 -15.30 45.67 -21.01
C LEU A 622 -16.25 44.57 -21.53
N PRO A 623 -17.52 44.90 -21.82
CA PRO A 623 -18.44 43.94 -22.40
C PRO A 623 -17.95 43.59 -23.82
N PHE A 624 -17.64 42.32 -24.04
CA PHE A 624 -17.46 41.80 -25.40
C PHE A 624 -18.78 42.02 -26.16
N LYS A 625 -18.74 42.82 -27.21
CA LYS A 625 -19.81 42.90 -28.21
C LYS A 625 -19.56 41.87 -29.29
#